data_AF-A0A0J7XE20-F1
#
_entry.id   AF-A0A0J7XE20-F1
#
_cell.length_a   1.000
_cell.length_b   1.000
_cell.length_c   1.000
_cell.angle_alpha   90.00
_cell.angle_beta   90.00
_cell.angle_gamma   90.00
#
_symmetry.space_group_name_H-M   'P 1'
#
loop_
_entity.id
_entity.type
_entity.pdbx_description
1 polymer ?
#
loop_
_entity_poly.entity_id
_entity_poly.type
_entity_poly.pdbx_seq_one_letter_code
_entity_poly.pdbx_strand_id
1 'polypeptide(L)' 'MSLEIWARHYGAPLDEREIARHYTLTSDDLEIVGRRRGDATRLGYAMLMLYMRWPGRALEAGEVPPAPVLAY' A
#
# COMPACT_ATOMS: atom_id res chain seq x y z
N MET A 1 -10.02 1.38 -14.97
CA MET A 1 -10.30 -0.02 -14.60
C MET A 1 -9.57 -0.51 -13.34
N SER A 2 -8.70 0.27 -12.67
CA SER A 2 -8.00 -0.23 -11.46
C SER A 2 -8.92 -0.26 -10.23
N LEU A 3 -9.69 0.79 -9.96
CA LEU A 3 -10.57 0.95 -8.77
C LEU A 3 -11.60 -0.18 -8.53
N GLU A 4 -12.04 -0.87 -9.58
CA GLU A 4 -13.07 -1.93 -9.49
C GLU A 4 -12.51 -3.24 -8.90
N ILE A 5 -11.22 -3.53 -9.17
CA ILE A 5 -10.51 -4.67 -8.57
C ILE A 5 -10.29 -4.43 -7.07
N TRP A 6 -10.02 -3.18 -6.69
CA TRP A 6 -9.91 -2.75 -5.29
C TRP A 6 -11.27 -2.88 -4.59
N ALA A 7 -12.34 -2.26 -5.09
CA ALA A 7 -13.65 -2.33 -4.44
C ALA A 7 -14.14 -3.76 -4.19
N ARG A 8 -13.84 -4.70 -5.10
CA ARG A 8 -14.22 -6.12 -4.97
C ARG A 8 -13.41 -6.88 -3.92
N HIS A 9 -12.16 -6.49 -3.66
CA HIS A 9 -11.30 -7.10 -2.65
C HIS A 9 -11.58 -6.61 -1.23
N TYR A 10 -12.01 -5.35 -1.08
CA TYR A 10 -12.12 -4.68 0.22
C TYR A 10 -13.56 -4.54 0.73
N GLY A 11 -14.56 -5.00 -0.02
CA GLY A 11 -15.97 -5.02 0.40
C GLY A 11 -16.66 -3.66 0.44
N ALA A 12 -15.91 -2.58 0.25
CA ALA A 12 -16.38 -1.19 0.17
C ALA A 12 -15.47 -0.41 -0.81
N PRO A 13 -15.93 0.71 -1.40
CA PRO A 13 -15.04 1.60 -2.14
C PRO A 13 -13.86 2.00 -1.25
N LEU A 14 -12.64 1.88 -1.79
CA LEU A 14 -11.44 2.47 -1.20
C LEU A 14 -11.60 4.00 -1.26
N ASP A 15 -12.36 4.58 -0.32
CA ASP A 15 -12.42 6.02 -0.16
C ASP A 15 -11.04 6.52 0.30
N GLU A 16 -10.66 7.74 -0.10
CA GLU A 16 -9.40 8.37 0.29
C GLU A 16 -9.18 8.37 1.81
N ARG A 17 -10.26 8.40 2.60
CA ARG A 17 -10.22 8.27 4.06
C ARG A 17 -9.78 6.89 4.52
N GLU A 18 -10.27 5.82 3.91
CA GLU A 18 -9.87 4.45 4.26
C GLU A 18 -8.43 4.20 3.83
N ILE A 19 -8.02 4.76 2.69
CA ILE A 19 -6.63 4.75 2.24
C ILE A 19 -5.76 5.49 3.26
N ALA A 20 -6.07 6.75 3.61
CA ALA A 20 -5.28 7.50 4.59
C ALA A 20 -5.23 6.79 5.95
N ARG A 21 -6.30 6.11 6.35
CA ARG A 21 -6.37 5.39 7.63
C ARG A 21 -5.51 4.13 7.65
N HIS A 22 -5.42 3.40 6.54
CA HIS A 22 -4.75 2.10 6.47
C HIS A 22 -3.36 2.15 5.79
N TYR A 23 -3.12 3.12 4.92
CA TYR A 23 -1.90 3.33 4.15
C TYR A 23 -0.99 4.43 4.73
N THR A 24 -1.18 4.83 5.99
CA THR A 24 -0.23 5.71 6.69
C THR A 24 0.89 4.90 7.33
N LEU A 25 2.13 5.13 6.90
CA LEU A 25 3.34 4.61 7.54
C LEU A 25 3.67 5.45 8.77
N THR A 26 3.98 4.79 9.88
CA THR A 26 4.49 5.47 11.08
C THR A 26 5.97 5.79 10.94
N SER A 27 6.50 6.63 11.83
CA SER A 27 7.92 6.95 11.85
C SER A 27 8.82 5.72 12.02
N ASP A 28 8.36 4.69 12.74
CA ASP A 28 9.06 3.41 12.91
C ASP A 28 9.10 2.62 11.59
N ASP A 29 7.96 2.55 10.89
CA ASP A 29 7.88 1.91 9.58
C ASP A 29 8.83 2.58 8.57
N LEU A 30 8.89 3.92 8.59
CA LEU A 30 9.78 4.70 7.73
C LEU A 30 11.26 4.46 8.07
N GLU A 31 11.61 4.24 9.33
CA GLU A 31 12.97 3.88 9.73
C GLU A 31 13.36 2.50 9.19
N ILE A 32 12.46 1.51 9.31
CA ILE A 32 12.68 0.15 8.80
C ILE A 32 12.80 0.15 7.28
N VAL A 33 11.92 0.89 6.58
CA VAL A 33 11.99 1.07 5.13
C VAL A 33 13.29 1.78 4.76
N GLY A 34 13.65 2.86 5.46
CA GLY A 34 14.85 3.65 5.22
C GLY A 34 16.16 2.88 5.35
N ARG A 35 16.18 1.79 6.14
CA ARG A 35 17.34 0.89 6.26
C ARG A 35 17.56 0.02 5.02
N ARG A 36 16.59 -0.10 4.10
CA ARG A 36 16.73 -0.89 2.85
C ARG A 36 17.50 -0.08 1.79
N ARG A 37 18.42 -0.71 1.07
CA ARG A 37 19.17 -0.07 -0.03
C ARG A 37 18.34 -0.01 -1.32
N GLY A 38 18.30 1.18 -1.93
CA GLY A 38 17.67 1.44 -3.23
C GLY A 38 16.20 1.84 -3.10
N ASP A 39 15.80 2.92 -3.80
CA ASP A 39 14.46 3.49 -3.69
C ASP A 39 13.36 2.53 -4.14
N ALA A 40 13.64 1.69 -5.14
CA ALA A 40 12.73 0.63 -5.57
C ALA A 40 12.50 -0.43 -4.47
N THR A 41 13.56 -0.84 -3.77
CA THR A 41 13.48 -1.80 -2.65
C THR A 41 12.71 -1.21 -1.48
N ARG A 42 12.97 0.07 -1.16
CA ARG A 42 12.29 0.81 -0.10
C ARG A 42 10.79 0.92 -0.38
N LEU A 43 10.43 1.31 -1.60
CA LEU A 43 9.04 1.41 -2.02
C LEU A 43 8.34 0.06 -2.01
N GLY A 44 8.95 -0.98 -2.57
CA GLY A 44 8.39 -2.34 -2.55
C GLY A 44 8.18 -2.87 -1.13
N TYR A 45 9.12 -2.58 -0.22
CA TYR A 45 9.01 -2.99 1.18
C TYR A 45 7.93 -2.22 1.94
N ALA A 46 7.82 -0.91 1.72
CA ALA A 46 6.76 -0.08 2.26
C ALA A 46 5.38 -0.59 1.81
N MET A 47 5.23 -0.87 0.51
CA MET A 47 4.00 -1.42 -0.04
C MET A 47 3.68 -2.81 0.54
N LEU A 48 4.65 -3.70 0.65
CA LEU A 48 4.48 -5.03 1.28
C LEU A 48 3.95 -4.91 2.72
N MET A 49 4.49 -3.98 3.52
CA MET A 49 4.00 -3.75 4.89
C MET A 49 2.55 -3.22 4.90
N LEU A 50 2.23 -2.25 4.05
CA LEU A 50 0.87 -1.69 3.98
C LEU A 50 -0.14 -2.76 3.56
N TYR A 51 0.20 -3.60 2.60
CA TYR A 51 -0.65 -4.70 2.11
C TYR A 51 -0.83 -5.83 3.13
N MET A 52 0.23 -6.17 3.87
CA MET A 52 0.12 -7.10 5.01
C MET A 52 -0.75 -6.56 6.13
N ARG A 53 -0.80 -5.24 6.32
CA ARG A 53 -1.65 -4.61 7.33
C ARG A 53 -3.11 -4.53 6.89
N TRP A 54 -3.34 -4.21 5.62
CA TRP A 54 -4.66 -4.17 5.02
C TRP A 54 -4.53 -4.36 3.50
N PRO A 55 -5.09 -5.44 2.92
CA PRO A 55 -6.15 -6.31 3.44
C PRO A 55 -5.64 -7.53 4.22
N GLY A 56 -4.34 -7.65 4.49
CA GLY A 56 -3.78 -8.86 5.08
C GLY A 56 -3.32 -9.88 4.04
N ARG A 57 -2.96 -9.42 2.83
CA ARG A 57 -2.41 -10.27 1.76
C ARG A 57 -1.11 -9.69 1.22
N ALA A 58 -0.32 -10.49 0.54
CA ALA A 58 0.85 -9.98 -0.18
C ALA A 58 0.43 -9.26 -1.47
N LEU A 59 1.15 -8.21 -1.85
CA LEU A 59 1.07 -7.59 -3.17
C LEU A 59 1.49 -8.63 -4.23
N GLU A 60 0.65 -8.85 -5.23
CA GLU A 60 0.96 -9.79 -6.32
C GLU A 60 1.93 -9.18 -7.34
N ALA A 61 2.77 -10.03 -7.94
CA ALA A 61 3.73 -9.58 -8.94
C ALA A 61 3.01 -9.02 -10.18
N GLY A 62 3.24 -7.74 -10.48
CA GLY A 62 2.57 -7.04 -11.59
C GLY A 62 1.27 -6.34 -11.20
N GLU A 63 0.86 -6.42 -9.93
CA GLU A 63 -0.27 -5.65 -9.44
C GLU A 63 0.09 -4.18 -9.33
N VAL A 64 -0.69 -3.32 -10.00
CA VAL A 64 -0.51 -1.87 -9.95
C VAL A 64 -1.36 -1.34 -8.79
N PRO A 65 -0.74 -0.81 -7.71
CA PRO A 65 -1.49 -0.19 -6.63
C PRO A 65 -2.36 0.96 -7.17
N PRO A 66 -3.49 1.26 -6.52
CA PRO A 66 -4.37 2.30 -7.01
C PRO A 66 -3.66 3.65 -6.92
N ALA A 67 -3.81 4.48 -7.96
CA ALA A 67 -3.24 5.82 -8.01
C ALA A 67 -3.37 6.67 -6.73
N PRO A 68 -4.48 6.64 -5.96
CA PRO A 68 -4.57 7.37 -4.70
C PRO A 68 -3.58 6.92 -3.61
N VAL A 69 -3.10 5.67 -3.62
CA VAL A 69 -2.02 5.21 -2.72
C VAL A 69 -0.65 5.76 -3.17
N LEU A 70 -0.50 6.04 -4.47
CA LEU A 70 0.73 6.60 -5.05
C LEU A 70 0.76 8.13 -5.07
N ALA A 71 -0.34 8.80 -4.69
CA ALA A 71 -0.50 10.24 -4.78
C ALA A 71 -0.18 11.00 -3.48
N TYR A 72 0.14 10.29 -2.40
CA TYR A 72 0.40 10.85 -1.06
C TYR A 72 1.87 10.78 -0.66
#